data_AF-A0A0B0HEY5-F1
#
_entry.id   AF-A0A0B0HEY5-F1
#
_cell.length_a   1.000
_cell.length_b   1.000
_cell.length_c   1.000
_cell.angle_alpha   90.00
_cell.angle_beta   90.00
_cell.angle_gamma   90.00
#
_symmetry.space_group_name_H-M   'P 1'
#
loop_
_entity.id
_entity.type
_entity.pdbx_description
1 polymer ?
#
loop_
_entity_poly.entity_id
_entity_poly.type
_entity_poly.pdbx_seq_one_letter_code
_entity_poly.pdbx_strand_id
1 'polypeptide(L)'
;MKYELIDSKMTAILPFTLFVFPALLEELFFRGVLIPRNVVDSGRKKTFKAIGLSTLAFVLWHPANALLLNGSAIPLFLDSWFLVIVAALGITCGYSYAVSRSIWVPVIIHWATVTVWVIFLGGRNLVLGQ
;
A
#
# COMPACT_ATOMS: atom_id res chain seq x y z
N MET A 1 -7.34 15.01 -22.79
CA MET A 1 -7.54 14.46 -21.43
C MET A 1 -8.26 15.53 -20.60
N LYS A 2 -9.57 15.42 -20.42
CA LYS A 2 -10.33 16.38 -19.59
C LYS A 2 -10.07 16.02 -18.12
N TYR A 3 -9.36 16.90 -17.42
CA TYR A 3 -9.34 16.88 -15.95
C TYR A 3 -10.69 17.45 -15.52
N GLU A 4 -11.72 16.60 -15.43
CA GLU A 4 -12.91 16.97 -14.67
C GLU A 4 -12.47 17.16 -13.22
N LEU A 5 -12.53 18.42 -12.78
CA LEU A 5 -12.24 18.79 -11.41
C LEU A 5 -13.19 18.00 -10.51
N ILE A 6 -12.62 17.23 -9.58
CA ILE A 6 -13.34 16.42 -8.61
C ILE A 6 -14.34 17.32 -7.86
N ASP A 7 -15.57 16.85 -7.66
CA ASP A 7 -16.55 17.54 -6.80
C ASP A 7 -15.92 17.80 -5.41
N SER A 8 -16.10 19.02 -4.88
CA SER A 8 -15.33 19.51 -3.73
C SER A 8 -15.42 18.64 -2.47
N LYS A 9 -16.50 17.86 -2.34
CA LYS A 9 -16.67 16.87 -1.26
C LYS A 9 -15.80 15.63 -1.47
N MET A 10 -15.70 15.14 -2.70
CA MET A 10 -14.91 13.96 -3.04
C MET A 10 -13.40 14.22 -2.94
N THR A 11 -12.94 15.47 -3.15
CA THR A 11 -11.54 15.85 -2.94
C THR A 11 -11.06 15.68 -1.50
N ALA A 12 -11.94 15.82 -0.50
CA ALA A 12 -11.58 15.65 0.91
C ALA A 12 -11.80 14.21 1.39
N ILE A 13 -12.88 13.56 0.93
CA ILE A 13 -13.25 12.21 1.37
C ILE A 13 -12.27 11.15 0.84
N LEU A 14 -11.82 11.26 -0.41
CA LEU A 14 -10.95 10.25 -1.03
C LEU A 14 -9.59 10.12 -0.33
N PRO A 15 -8.80 11.19 -0.11
CA PRO A 15 -7.54 11.06 0.61
C PRO A 15 -7.72 10.52 2.02
N PHE A 16 -8.78 10.91 2.74
CA PHE A 16 -9.04 10.42 4.08
C PHE A 16 -9.40 8.93 4.10
N THR A 17 -10.25 8.48 3.18
CA THR A 17 -10.59 7.06 3.06
C THR A 17 -9.35 6.23 2.71
N LEU A 18 -8.57 6.66 1.70
CA LEU A 18 -7.31 6.00 1.32
C LEU A 18 -6.26 5.99 2.43
N PHE A 19 -6.28 7.00 3.31
CA PHE A 19 -5.42 7.04 4.50
C PHE A 19 -5.80 5.95 5.49
N VAL A 20 -7.09 5.79 5.80
CA VAL A 20 -7.55 4.74 6.74
C VAL A 20 -7.37 3.37 6.11
N PHE A 21 -7.89 3.18 4.90
CA PHE A 21 -7.77 1.96 4.12
C PHE A 21 -7.54 2.30 2.64
N PRO A 22 -6.42 1.87 2.02
CA PRO A 22 -5.54 0.80 2.51
C PRO A 22 -4.44 1.25 3.49
N ALA A 23 -3.99 2.50 3.48
CA ALA A 23 -2.65 2.84 3.99
C ALA A 23 -2.41 2.52 5.48
N LEU A 24 -3.26 3.00 6.39
CA LEU A 24 -3.03 2.82 7.83
C LEU A 24 -3.19 1.35 8.24
N LEU A 25 -4.31 0.73 7.87
CA LEU A 25 -4.62 -0.63 8.30
C LEU A 25 -3.66 -1.67 7.72
N GLU A 26 -3.31 -1.55 6.44
CA GLU A 26 -2.37 -2.48 5.83
C GLU A 26 -0.96 -2.31 6.41
N GLU A 27 -0.46 -1.09 6.59
CA GLU A 27 0.86 -0.89 7.18
C GLU A 27 0.91 -1.35 8.64
N LEU A 28 -0.15 -1.11 9.44
CA LEU A 28 -0.24 -1.64 10.80
C LEU A 28 -0.08 -3.16 10.83
N PHE A 29 -0.72 -3.88 9.91
CA PHE A 29 -0.60 -5.32 9.82
C PHE A 29 0.76 -5.75 9.25
N PHE A 30 1.07 -5.39 8.00
CA PHE A 30 2.24 -5.92 7.31
C PHE A 30 3.57 -5.42 7.90
N ARG A 31 3.64 -4.20 8.44
CA ARG A 31 4.88 -3.64 9.02
C ARG A 31 4.81 -3.71 10.54
N GLY A 32 3.73 -3.22 11.14
CA GLY A 32 3.59 -3.19 12.60
C GLY A 32 3.55 -4.56 13.27
N VAL A 33 2.92 -5.57 12.64
CA VAL A 33 2.82 -6.93 13.20
C VAL A 33 3.95 -7.82 12.69
N LEU A 34 4.21 -7.84 11.38
CA LEU A 34 5.13 -8.84 10.79
C LEU A 34 6.61 -8.45 10.89
N ILE A 35 6.93 -7.17 11.06
CA ILE A 35 8.32 -6.71 11.22
C ILE A 35 8.54 -6.29 12.67
N PRO A 36 9.43 -6.96 13.43
CA PRO A 36 9.75 -6.54 14.78
C PRO A 36 10.32 -5.11 14.80
N ARG A 37 9.84 -4.27 15.71
CA ARG A 37 10.24 -2.85 15.81
C ARG A 37 11.77 -2.63 15.89
N ASN A 38 12.48 -3.54 16.55
CA ASN A 38 13.93 -3.50 16.72
C ASN A 38 14.67 -4.51 15.84
N VAL A 39 14.10 -4.92 14.69
CA VAL A 39 14.68 -5.95 13.82
C VAL A 39 16.09 -5.60 13.31
N VAL A 40 16.43 -4.31 13.21
CA VAL A 40 17.77 -3.85 12.81
C VAL A 40 18.83 -4.31 13.80
N ASP A 41 18.52 -4.32 15.09
CA ASP A 41 19.44 -4.71 16.17
C ASP A 41 19.74 -6.22 16.12
N SER A 42 18.89 -7.00 15.46
CA SER A 42 19.07 -8.42 15.20
C SER A 42 20.00 -8.73 14.01
N GLY A 43 20.52 -7.71 13.34
CA GLY A 43 21.48 -7.81 12.24
C GLY A 43 20.86 -7.92 10.85
N ARG A 44 21.64 -7.53 9.84
CA ARG A 44 21.20 -7.35 8.44
C ARG A 44 20.41 -8.54 7.87
N LYS A 45 20.89 -9.77 8.10
CA LYS A 45 20.23 -10.99 7.56
C LYS A 45 18.79 -11.14 8.09
N LYS A 46 18.57 -10.90 9.38
CA LYS A 46 17.23 -10.98 9.99
C LYS A 46 16.35 -9.82 9.53
N THR A 47 16.91 -8.62 9.41
CA THR A 47 16.21 -7.44 8.85
C THR A 47 15.70 -7.70 7.44
N PHE A 48 16.57 -8.11 6.51
CA PHE A 48 16.17 -8.38 5.12
C PHE A 48 15.17 -9.53 5.03
N LYS A 49 15.32 -10.57 5.86
CA LYS A 49 14.34 -11.67 5.92
C LYS A 49 12.96 -11.17 6.36
N ALA A 50 12.87 -10.35 7.41
CA ALA A 50 11.60 -9.82 7.90
C ALA A 50 10.93 -8.90 6.85
N ILE A 51 11.70 -7.99 6.24
CA ILE A 51 11.20 -7.12 5.16
C ILE A 51 10.72 -7.96 3.97
N GLY A 52 11.48 -8.97 3.56
CA GLY A 52 11.12 -9.86 2.45
C GLY A 52 9.84 -10.64 2.70
N LEU A 53 9.68 -11.24 3.89
CA LEU A 53 8.47 -11.98 4.26
C LEU A 53 7.24 -11.08 4.37
N SER A 54 7.40 -9.90 5.00
CA SER A 54 6.34 -8.88 5.07
C SER A 54 5.92 -8.42 3.68
N THR A 55 6.89 -8.13 2.79
CA THR A 55 6.62 -7.73 1.41
C THR A 55 5.92 -8.83 0.63
N LEU A 56 6.36 -10.08 0.76
CA LEU A 56 5.71 -11.21 0.08
C LEU A 56 4.26 -11.36 0.53
N ALA A 57 4.00 -11.28 1.84
CA ALA A 57 2.64 -11.31 2.37
C ALA A 57 1.78 -10.14 1.84
N PHE A 58 2.36 -8.94 1.76
CA PHE A 58 1.71 -7.75 1.21
C PHE A 58 1.37 -7.92 -0.28
N VAL A 59 2.29 -8.45 -1.08
CA VAL A 59 2.06 -8.72 -2.52
C VAL A 59 0.97 -9.78 -2.69
N LEU A 60 1.01 -10.87 -1.94
CA LEU A 60 0.02 -11.96 -2.02
C LEU A 60 -1.36 -11.56 -1.49
N TRP A 61 -1.42 -10.57 -0.60
CA TRP A 61 -2.68 -10.01 -0.11
C TRP A 61 -3.51 -9.40 -1.24
N HIS A 62 -2.90 -8.81 -2.26
CA HIS A 62 -3.63 -8.18 -3.35
C HIS A 62 -4.46 -9.18 -4.19
N PRO A 63 -3.87 -10.24 -4.78
CA PRO A 63 -4.67 -11.23 -5.50
C PRO A 63 -5.65 -11.96 -4.56
N ALA A 64 -5.28 -12.22 -3.30
CA ALA A 64 -6.20 -12.81 -2.33
C ALA A 64 -7.40 -11.90 -2.03
N ASN A 65 -7.18 -10.60 -1.83
CA ASN A 65 -8.23 -9.61 -1.61
C ASN A 65 -9.17 -9.54 -2.81
N ALA A 66 -8.62 -9.47 -4.03
CA ALA A 66 -9.44 -9.40 -5.23
C ALA A 66 -10.28 -10.66 -5.46
N LEU A 67 -9.70 -11.84 -5.22
CA LEU A 67 -10.40 -13.12 -5.43
C LEU A 67 -11.44 -13.42 -4.34
N LEU A 68 -11.24 -12.95 -3.11
CA LEU A 68 -12.07 -13.32 -1.96
C LEU A 68 -13.05 -12.23 -1.52
N LEU A 69 -12.69 -10.95 -1.68
CA LEU A 69 -13.41 -9.83 -1.06
C LEU A 69 -13.83 -8.76 -2.08
N ASN A 70 -13.04 -8.55 -3.13
CA ASN A 70 -13.24 -7.44 -4.05
C ASN A 70 -13.07 -7.86 -5.53
N GLY A 71 -14.06 -8.56 -6.06
CA GLY A 71 -14.03 -9.09 -7.43
C GLY A 71 -13.83 -8.02 -8.52
N SER A 72 -14.22 -6.76 -8.29
CA SER A 72 -13.98 -5.68 -9.26
C SER A 72 -12.51 -5.28 -9.38
N ALA A 73 -11.68 -5.58 -8.37
CA ALA A 73 -10.25 -5.29 -8.40
C ALA A 73 -9.42 -6.36 -9.13
N ILE A 74 -10.02 -7.50 -9.54
CA ILE A 74 -9.30 -8.61 -10.20
C ILE A 74 -8.42 -8.16 -11.38
N PRO A 75 -8.89 -7.33 -12.33
CA PRO A 75 -8.07 -6.92 -13.47
C PRO A 75 -6.80 -6.17 -13.08
N LEU A 76 -6.81 -5.47 -11.94
CA LEU A 76 -5.66 -4.72 -11.44
C LEU A 76 -4.80 -5.57 -10.50
N PHE A 77 -5.41 -6.23 -9.51
CA PHE A 77 -4.69 -6.89 -8.42
C PHE A 77 -4.04 -8.22 -8.83
N LEU A 78 -4.41 -8.77 -10.00
CA LEU A 78 -3.72 -9.90 -10.62
C LEU A 78 -2.75 -9.46 -11.73
N ASP A 79 -2.72 -8.18 -12.10
CA ASP A 79 -1.80 -7.70 -13.12
C ASP A 79 -0.34 -7.77 -12.63
N SER A 80 0.53 -8.33 -13.47
CA SER A 80 1.91 -8.60 -13.08
C SER A 80 2.70 -7.31 -12.84
N TRP A 81 2.44 -6.25 -13.60
CA TRP A 81 3.12 -4.97 -13.43
C TRP A 81 2.64 -4.25 -12.17
N PHE A 82 1.34 -4.32 -11.88
CA PHE A 82 0.81 -3.87 -10.60
C PHE A 82 1.49 -4.57 -9.44
N LEU A 83 1.64 -5.90 -9.48
CA LEU A 83 2.32 -6.66 -8.42
C LEU A 83 3.80 -6.28 -8.26
N VAL A 84 4.50 -5.93 -9.35
CA VAL A 84 5.88 -5.39 -9.28
C VAL A 84 5.90 -4.04 -8.56
N ILE A 85 4.95 -3.15 -8.86
CA ILE A 85 4.82 -1.84 -8.20
C ILE A 85 4.50 -2.02 -6.71
N VAL A 86 3.56 -2.92 -6.38
CA VAL A 86 3.22 -3.29 -5.00
C VAL A 86 4.42 -3.86 -4.25
N ALA A 87 5.23 -4.70 -4.89
CA ALA A 87 6.45 -5.23 -4.31
C ALA A 87 7.47 -4.11 -4.02
N ALA A 88 7.66 -3.18 -4.97
CA ALA A 88 8.55 -2.03 -4.79
C ALA A 88 8.10 -1.12 -3.64
N LEU A 89 6.80 -0.80 -3.58
CA LEU A 89 6.22 -0.07 -2.46
C LEU A 89 6.41 -0.82 -1.15
N GLY A 90 6.20 -2.14 -1.16
CA GLY A 90 6.31 -2.97 0.02
C GLY A 90 7.72 -3.05 0.59
N ILE A 91 8.74 -3.12 -0.28
CA ILE A 91 10.15 -3.03 0.10
C ILE A 91 10.45 -1.65 0.69
N THR A 92 9.97 -0.58 0.05
CA THR A 92 10.18 0.80 0.48
C THR A 92 9.59 1.06 1.86
N CYS A 93 8.34 0.66 2.09
CA CYS A 93 7.67 0.76 3.39
C CYS A 93 8.33 -0.14 4.44
N GLY A 94 8.70 -1.37 4.09
CA GLY A 94 9.38 -2.29 5.02
C GLY A 94 10.73 -1.76 5.48
N TYR A 95 11.53 -1.23 4.56
CA TYR A 95 12.81 -0.60 4.88
C TYR A 95 12.65 0.67 5.71
N SER A 96 11.73 1.56 5.31
CA SER A 96 11.50 2.81 6.02
C SER A 96 10.99 2.57 7.44
N TYR A 97 10.13 1.57 7.66
CA TYR A 97 9.70 1.13 8.98
C TYR A 97 10.88 0.59 9.82
N ALA A 98 11.68 -0.32 9.26
CA ALA A 98 12.78 -0.96 10.00
C ALA A 98 13.81 0.07 10.48
N VAL A 99 14.14 1.07 9.66
CA VAL A 99 15.12 2.11 10.00
C VAL A 99 14.52 3.17 10.93
N SER A 100 13.32 3.66 10.64
CA SER A 100 12.70 4.74 11.44
C SER A 100 12.10 4.27 12.75
N ARG A 101 11.78 2.97 12.87
CA ARG A 101 11.03 2.36 13.98
C ARG A 101 9.68 3.04 14.26
N SER A 102 9.14 3.72 13.26
CA SER A 102 7.90 4.51 13.30
C SER A 102 6.94 4.00 12.24
N ILE A 103 5.70 3.72 12.65
CA ILE A 103 4.66 3.29 11.71
C ILE A 103 4.19 4.43 10.80
N TRP A 104 4.36 5.68 11.21
CA TRP A 104 3.88 6.83 10.45
C TRP A 104 4.64 7.04 9.15
N VAL A 105 5.93 6.67 9.11
CA VAL A 105 6.76 6.81 7.91
C VAL A 105 6.23 5.97 6.75
N PRO A 106 6.07 4.63 6.88
CA PRO A 106 5.48 3.83 5.80
C PRO A 106 4.01 4.19 5.53
N VAL A 107 3.21 4.55 6.55
CA VAL A 107 1.82 4.98 6.35
C VAL A 107 1.73 6.19 5.43
N ILE A 108 2.54 7.22 5.65
CA ILE A 108 2.54 8.42 4.80
C ILE A 108 3.05 8.10 3.38
N ILE A 109 4.10 7.28 3.24
CA ILE A 109 4.62 6.88 1.93
C ILE A 109 3.55 6.13 1.13
N HIS A 110 2.93 5.13 1.75
CA HIS A 110 1.87 4.33 1.13
C HIS A 110 0.68 5.23 0.77
N TRP A 111 0.18 6.00 1.74
CA TRP A 111 -0.95 6.90 1.53
C TRP A 111 -0.71 7.90 0.40
N ALA A 112 0.44 8.56 0.37
CA ALA A 112 0.78 9.51 -0.68
C ALA A 112 0.84 8.83 -2.06
N THR A 113 1.45 7.63 -2.14
CA THR A 113 1.55 6.86 -3.38
C THR A 113 0.16 6.53 -3.93
N VAL A 114 -0.72 5.97 -3.10
CA VAL A 114 -2.07 5.58 -3.53
C VAL A 114 -2.94 6.81 -3.83
N THR A 115 -2.84 7.87 -3.03
CA THR A 115 -3.57 9.12 -3.24
C THR A 115 -3.18 9.77 -4.57
N VAL A 116 -1.88 9.86 -4.86
CA VAL A 116 -1.40 10.40 -6.14
C VAL A 116 -1.90 9.57 -7.32
N TRP A 117 -1.82 8.24 -7.19
CA TRP A 117 -2.29 7.33 -8.24
C TRP A 117 -3.80 7.46 -8.49
N VAL A 118 -4.62 7.44 -7.44
CA VAL A 118 -6.08 7.51 -7.54
C VAL A 118 -6.53 8.86 -8.12
N ILE A 119 -5.96 9.97 -7.65
CA ILE A 119 -6.40 11.32 -8.02
C ILE A 119 -5.86 11.73 -9.40
N PHE A 120 -4.60 11.45 -9.70
CA PHE A 120 -3.91 12.04 -10.87
C PHE A 120 -3.60 11.04 -11.99
N LEU A 121 -3.47 9.75 -11.70
CA LEU A 121 -2.94 8.75 -12.64
C LEU A 121 -3.99 7.70 -13.07
N GLY A 122 -5.27 8.02 -12.90
CA GLY A 122 -6.38 7.21 -13.42
C GLY A 122 -6.86 6.09 -12.51
N GLY A 123 -6.32 5.94 -11.30
CA GLY A 123 -6.80 4.93 -10.33
C GLY A 123 -8.27 5.10 -9.95
N ARG A 124 -8.83 6.31 -10.09
CA ARG A 124 -10.26 6.61 -9.89
C ARG A 124 -11.21 5.70 -10.66
N ASN A 125 -10.87 5.35 -11.91
CA ASN A 125 -11.75 4.55 -12.78
C ASN A 125 -11.92 3.13 -12.21
N LEU A 126 -10.89 2.64 -11.52
CA LEU A 126 -10.86 1.31 -10.91
C LEU A 126 -11.48 1.30 -9.51
N VAL A 127 -11.34 2.39 -8.75
CA VAL A 127 -11.86 2.49 -7.37
C VAL A 127 -13.34 2.89 -7.33
N LEU A 128 -13.79 3.74 -8.25
CA LEU A 128 -15.15 4.28 -8.28
C LEU A 128 -16.08 3.59 -9.31
N GLY A 129 -15.55 2.64 -10.09
CA GLY A 129 -16.33 1.92 -11.11
C GLY A 129 -16.83 2.81 -12.25
N GLN A 130 -16.05 3.83 -12.63
CA GLN A 130 -16.31 4.75 -13.75
C GLN A 130 -15.40 4.44 -14.93
#